data_AF-A0AAJ1ZQG6-F1
#
_entry.id   AF-A0AAJ1ZQG6-F1
#
_cell.length_a   1.000
_cell.length_b   1.000
_cell.length_c   1.000
_cell.angle_alpha   90.00
_cell.angle_beta   90.00
_cell.angle_gamma   90.00
#
_symmetry.space_group_name_H-M   'P 1'
#
loop_
_entity.id
_entity.type
_entity.pdbx_description
1 polymer ?
#
loop_
_entity_poly.entity_id
_entity_poly.type
_entity_poly.pdbx_seq_one_letter_code
_entity_poly.pdbx_strand_id
1 'polypeptide(L)'
;MISAAVIAACAVSTAGVAFAADVKAGRAKAVQCQACHGIDGLAKIPEAPNLAGQTEEYLVKALNDFKSGARQNDMMTLMAKPLTDADIANLAAYYHSLGKP
;
A
#
# COMPACT_ATOMS: atom_id res chain seq x y z
N MET A 1 -46.95 8.54 -37.15
CA MET A 1 -46.00 7.42 -37.27
C MET A 1 -44.81 7.78 -36.41
N ILE A 2 -44.65 7.06 -35.31
CA ILE A 2 -43.97 7.46 -34.07
C ILE A 2 -42.55 6.84 -34.04
N SER A 3 -41.67 7.54 -33.32
CA SER A 3 -40.39 7.09 -32.72
C SER A 3 -39.11 7.19 -33.55
N ALA A 4 -38.37 8.27 -33.27
CA ALA A 4 -36.93 8.32 -33.39
C ALA A 4 -36.29 7.42 -32.31
N ALA A 5 -35.45 6.48 -32.74
CA ALA A 5 -34.70 5.60 -31.85
C ALA A 5 -33.55 6.37 -31.19
N VAL A 6 -33.62 6.51 -29.87
CA VAL A 6 -32.52 7.00 -29.04
C VAL A 6 -31.53 5.85 -28.84
N ILE A 7 -30.39 5.91 -29.50
CA ILE A 7 -29.26 5.00 -29.27
C ILE A 7 -28.60 5.42 -27.96
N ALA A 8 -28.93 4.73 -26.88
CA ALA A 8 -28.26 4.88 -25.59
C ALA A 8 -26.84 4.29 -25.70
N ALA A 9 -25.82 5.16 -25.73
CA ALA A 9 -24.43 4.76 -25.65
C ALA A 9 -24.13 4.27 -24.22
N CYS A 10 -23.94 2.96 -24.06
CA CYS A 10 -23.43 2.38 -22.82
C CYS A 10 -21.99 2.86 -22.59
N ALA A 11 -21.80 3.71 -21.59
CA ALA A 11 -20.47 4.05 -21.10
C ALA A 11 -19.82 2.80 -20.50
N VAL A 12 -18.75 2.32 -21.12
CA VAL A 12 -17.89 1.27 -20.55
C VAL A 12 -17.07 1.91 -19.45
N SER A 13 -17.48 1.70 -18.21
CA SER A 13 -16.69 2.02 -17.02
C SER A 13 -15.46 1.12 -16.98
N THR A 14 -14.28 1.66 -17.24
CA THR A 14 -13.00 0.99 -16.94
C THR A 14 -12.82 0.98 -15.43
N ALA A 15 -13.45 0.04 -14.74
CA ALA A 15 -13.10 -0.28 -13.37
C ALA A 15 -11.62 -0.70 -13.37
N GLY A 16 -10.77 0.10 -12.73
CA GLY A 16 -9.34 -0.18 -12.62
C GLY A 16 -9.14 -1.60 -12.06
N VAL A 17 -8.31 -2.38 -12.74
CA VAL A 17 -7.90 -3.70 -12.29
C VAL A 17 -7.31 -3.58 -10.88
N ALA A 18 -8.04 -4.10 -9.89
CA ALA A 18 -7.50 -4.28 -8.55
C ALA A 18 -6.36 -5.31 -8.64
N PHE A 19 -5.13 -4.87 -8.41
CA PHE A 19 -4.00 -5.80 -8.25
C PHE A 19 -4.19 -6.54 -6.94
N ALA A 20 -4.28 -7.87 -7.00
CA ALA A 20 -4.17 -8.71 -5.82
C ALA A 20 -2.75 -8.56 -5.24
N ALA A 21 -2.63 -8.33 -3.93
CA ALA A 21 -1.35 -8.17 -3.27
C ALA A 21 -0.57 -9.51 -3.25
N ASP A 22 0.74 -9.42 -3.49
CA ASP A 22 1.70 -10.54 -3.44
C ASP A 22 2.61 -10.40 -2.21
N VAL A 23 2.38 -11.25 -1.22
CA VAL A 23 3.15 -11.31 0.03
C VAL A 23 4.63 -11.60 -0.22
N LYS A 24 4.98 -12.43 -1.22
CA LYS A 24 6.37 -12.76 -1.53
C LYS A 24 7.07 -11.55 -2.15
N ALA A 25 6.41 -10.85 -3.06
CA ALA A 25 6.92 -9.58 -3.60
C ALA A 25 7.06 -8.52 -2.49
N GLY A 26 6.10 -8.47 -1.57
CA GLY A 26 6.12 -7.60 -0.39
C GLY A 26 7.33 -7.87 0.50
N ARG A 27 7.59 -9.15 0.82
CA ARG A 27 8.77 -9.56 1.58
C ARG A 27 10.08 -9.14 0.91
N ALA A 28 10.18 -9.31 -0.41
CA ALA A 28 11.37 -8.91 -1.16
C ALA A 28 11.56 -7.38 -1.14
N LYS A 29 10.48 -6.61 -1.30
CA LYS A 29 10.50 -5.14 -1.24
C LYS A 29 10.79 -4.62 0.17
N ALA A 30 10.38 -5.35 1.22
CA ALA A 30 10.52 -4.96 2.61
C ALA A 30 11.98 -4.91 3.10
N VAL A 31 12.94 -5.50 2.39
CA VAL A 31 14.37 -5.50 2.78
C VAL A 31 14.88 -4.10 3.12
N GLN A 32 14.49 -3.07 2.34
CA GLN A 32 14.88 -1.68 2.58
C GLN A 32 14.26 -1.05 3.85
N CYS A 33 13.18 -1.64 4.37
CA CYS A 33 12.44 -1.14 5.53
C CYS A 33 12.95 -1.73 6.85
N GLN A 34 13.61 -2.90 6.79
CA GLN A 34 13.99 -3.70 7.94
C GLN A 34 15.03 -3.01 8.84
N ALA A 35 15.83 -2.11 8.28
CA ALA A 35 16.83 -1.36 9.04
C ALA A 35 16.21 -0.55 10.19
N CYS A 36 14.98 -0.06 10.01
CA CYS A 36 14.27 0.71 11.03
C CYS A 36 13.14 -0.11 11.68
N HIS A 37 12.36 -0.83 10.88
CA HIS A 37 11.15 -1.52 11.34
C HIS A 37 11.37 -2.97 11.79
N GLY A 38 12.60 -3.47 11.71
CA GLY A 38 12.94 -4.87 12.05
C GLY A 38 12.68 -5.86 10.92
N ILE A 39 13.41 -6.98 10.93
CA ILE A 39 13.28 -8.07 9.95
C ILE A 39 11.89 -8.72 10.01
N ASP A 40 11.38 -8.81 11.23
CA ASP A 40 10.08 -9.37 11.63
C ASP A 40 9.00 -8.28 11.78
N GLY A 41 9.26 -7.04 11.35
CA GLY A 41 8.33 -5.93 11.58
C GLY A 41 8.26 -5.47 13.04
N LEU A 42 9.20 -5.91 13.89
CA LEU A 42 9.36 -5.45 15.28
C LEU A 42 10.61 -4.56 15.39
N ALA A 43 10.38 -3.26 15.45
CA ALA A 43 11.43 -2.25 15.54
C ALA A 43 12.29 -2.45 16.80
N LYS A 44 13.60 -2.16 16.66
CA LYS A 44 14.57 -2.22 17.76
C LYS A 44 15.06 -0.83 18.19
N ILE A 45 14.55 0.21 17.54
CA ILE A 45 14.86 1.62 17.82
C ILE A 45 13.55 2.34 18.20
N PRO A 46 13.60 3.34 19.10
CA PRO A 46 12.40 4.03 19.56
C PRO A 46 11.75 4.93 18.51
N GLU A 47 12.49 5.36 17.48
CA GLU A 47 12.01 6.27 16.44
C GLU A 47 11.10 5.57 15.40
N ALA A 48 11.17 4.25 15.30
CA ALA A 48 10.42 3.46 14.33
C ALA A 48 9.30 2.65 15.02
N PRO A 49 8.07 2.68 14.50
CA PRO A 49 7.00 1.83 15.00
C PRO A 49 7.13 0.39 14.51
N ASN A 50 6.54 -0.54 15.27
CA ASN A 50 6.28 -1.90 14.82
C ASN A 50 5.25 -1.92 13.69
N LEU A 51 5.47 -2.77 12.69
CA LEU A 51 4.59 -2.96 11.54
C LEU A 51 3.92 -4.34 11.54
N ALA A 52 4.48 -5.32 12.25
CA ALA A 52 3.98 -6.69 12.29
C ALA A 52 2.50 -6.74 12.71
N GLY A 53 1.67 -7.38 11.89
CA GLY A 53 0.24 -7.60 12.19
C GLY A 53 -0.62 -6.35 12.15
N GLN A 54 -0.10 -5.23 11.66
CA GLN A 54 -0.92 -4.06 11.37
C GLN A 54 -1.93 -4.37 10.25
N THR A 55 -3.06 -3.66 10.20
CA THR A 55 -4.05 -3.89 9.14
C THR A 55 -3.51 -3.41 7.79
N GLU A 56 -3.87 -4.11 6.71
CA GLU A 56 -3.44 -3.74 5.37
C GLU A 56 -3.90 -2.33 5.01
N GLU A 57 -5.15 -1.97 5.36
CA GLU A 57 -5.72 -0.66 5.06
C GLU A 57 -4.94 0.47 5.75
N TYR A 58 -4.52 0.25 7.00
CA TYR A 58 -3.70 1.23 7.70
C TYR A 58 -2.35 1.42 7.04
N LEU A 59 -1.68 0.32 6.68
CA LEU A 59 -0.36 0.37 6.05
C LEU A 59 -0.41 1.01 4.66
N VAL A 60 -1.40 0.64 3.84
CA VAL A 60 -1.64 1.27 2.53
C VAL A 60 -1.89 2.76 2.69
N LYS A 61 -2.77 3.14 3.63
CA LYS A 61 -3.07 4.56 3.89
C LYS A 61 -1.82 5.30 4.34
N ALA A 62 -1.09 4.78 5.33
CA ALA A 62 0.10 5.45 5.87
C ALA A 62 1.18 5.66 4.81
N LEU A 63 1.46 4.64 4.00
CA LEU A 63 2.45 4.74 2.92
C LEU A 63 2.02 5.74 1.84
N ASN A 64 0.74 5.76 1.46
CA ASN A 64 0.21 6.77 0.53
C ASN A 64 0.23 8.19 1.13
N ASP A 65 -0.06 8.33 2.41
CA ASP A 65 -0.01 9.63 3.09
C ASP A 65 1.44 10.16 3.15
N PHE A 66 2.44 9.30 3.40
CA PHE A 66 3.85 9.69 3.32
C PHE A 66 4.28 10.02 1.88
N LYS A 67 3.87 9.20 0.91
CA LYS A 67 4.18 9.40 -0.52
C LYS A 67 3.62 10.71 -1.07
N SER A 68 2.41 11.10 -0.64
CA SER A 68 1.75 12.34 -1.04
C SER A 68 2.14 13.56 -0.20
N GLY A 69 2.72 13.34 0.99
CA GLY A 69 2.98 14.39 1.97
C GLY A 69 1.77 14.75 2.85
N ALA A 70 0.65 14.01 2.77
CA ALA A 70 -0.46 14.19 3.72
C ALA A 70 -0.06 13.84 5.16
N ARG A 71 0.90 12.92 5.34
CA ARG A 71 1.55 12.62 6.62
C ARG A 71 3.02 13.01 6.52
N GLN A 72 3.46 13.87 7.42
CA GLN A 72 4.80 14.47 7.38
C GLN A 72 5.79 13.67 8.24
N ASN A 73 6.86 13.17 7.61
CA ASN A 73 8.06 12.64 8.23
C ASN A 73 9.15 12.51 7.16
N ASP A 74 10.25 13.25 7.25
CA ASP A 74 11.25 13.34 6.18
C ASP A 74 11.76 11.97 5.72
N MET A 75 12.07 11.09 6.67
CA MET A 75 12.58 9.75 6.38
C MET A 75 11.53 8.90 5.67
N MET A 76 10.31 8.79 6.20
CA MET A 76 9.27 7.96 5.59
C MET A 76 8.74 8.54 4.29
N THR A 77 8.73 9.87 4.12
CA THR A 77 8.42 10.50 2.83
C THR A 77 9.44 10.10 1.77
N LEU A 78 10.74 10.13 2.09
CA LEU A 78 11.79 9.68 1.18
C LEU A 78 11.65 8.19 0.82
N MET A 79 11.33 7.34 1.81
CA MET A 79 11.14 5.90 1.59
C MET A 79 9.88 5.57 0.79
N ALA A 80 8.80 6.33 0.97
CA ALA A 80 7.52 6.06 0.32
C ALA A 80 7.43 6.61 -1.12
N LYS A 81 8.16 7.69 -1.42
CA LYS A 81 8.14 8.37 -2.72
C LYS A 81 8.40 7.46 -3.94
N PRO A 82 9.37 6.52 -3.93
CA PRO A 82 9.61 5.64 -5.08
C PRO A 82 8.66 4.44 -5.17
N LEU A 83 7.79 4.21 -4.18
CA LEU A 83 6.92 3.04 -4.16
C LEU A 83 5.82 3.17 -5.20
N THR A 84 5.61 2.11 -5.97
CA THR A 84 4.41 1.97 -6.81
C THR A 84 3.19 1.59 -5.96
N ASP A 85 2.00 1.71 -6.51
CA ASP A 85 0.78 1.30 -5.77
C ASP A 85 0.77 -0.22 -5.51
N ALA A 86 1.32 -1.00 -6.43
CA ALA A 86 1.56 -2.43 -6.24
C ALA A 86 2.57 -2.71 -5.12
N ASP A 87 3.67 -1.94 -5.03
CA ASP A 87 4.61 -2.07 -3.93
C ASP A 87 3.95 -1.78 -2.58
N ILE A 88 3.13 -0.73 -2.50
CA ILE A 88 2.41 -0.37 -1.28
C ILE A 88 1.46 -1.50 -0.85
N ALA A 89 0.66 -2.03 -1.78
CA ALA A 89 -0.23 -3.15 -1.50
C ALA A 89 0.54 -4.41 -1.05
N ASN A 90 1.62 -4.74 -1.75
CA ASN A 90 2.45 -5.91 -1.43
C ASN A 90 3.12 -5.78 -0.05
N LEU A 91 3.67 -4.60 0.27
CA LEU A 91 4.27 -4.32 1.58
C LEU A 91 3.24 -4.41 2.70
N ALA A 92 2.04 -3.86 2.49
CA ALA A 92 0.95 -3.93 3.45
C ALA A 92 0.54 -5.38 3.74
N ALA A 93 0.30 -6.18 2.69
CA ALA A 93 -0.02 -7.59 2.82
C ALA A 93 1.10 -8.38 3.53
N TYR A 94 2.37 -8.09 3.21
CA TYR A 94 3.50 -8.74 3.87
C TYR A 94 3.52 -8.47 5.38
N TYR A 95 3.51 -7.20 5.82
CA TYR A 95 3.57 -6.88 7.24
C TYR A 95 2.33 -7.32 8.00
N HIS A 96 1.15 -7.29 7.37
CA HIS A 96 -0.07 -7.85 7.94
C HIS A 96 0.08 -9.36 8.22
N SER A 97 0.65 -10.11 7.26
CA SER A 97 0.83 -11.56 7.37
C SER A 97 1.76 -12.02 8.50
N LEU A 98 2.57 -11.13 9.08
CA LEU A 98 3.47 -11.45 10.19
C LEU A 98 2.73 -11.65 11.53
N GLY A 99 1.49 -11.18 11.65
CA GLY A 99 0.70 -11.24 12.88
C GLY A 99 1.17 -10.26 13.97
N LYS A 100 0.30 -9.97 14.93
CA LYS A 100 0.70 -9.21 16.13
C LYS A 100 1.35 -10.20 17.11
N PRO A 101 2.54 -9.89 17.65
CA PRO A 101 3.12 -10.68 18.73
C PRO A 101 2.23 -10.66 19.99
#